data_AF-A0A4P9YGQ6-F1
#
_entry.id   AF-A0A4P9YGQ6-F1
#
_cell.length_a   1.000
_cell.length_b   1.000
_cell.length_c   1.000
_cell.angle_alpha   90.00
_cell.angle_beta   90.00
_cell.angle_gamma   90.00
#
_symmetry.space_group_name_H-M   'P 1'
#
loop_
_entity.id
_entity.type
_entity.pdbx_description
1 polymer ?
#
loop_
_entity_poly.entity_id
_entity_poly.type
_entity_poly.pdbx_seq_one_letter_code
_entity_poly.pdbx_strand_id
1 'polypeptide(L)'
;MDKKFPDGRESIEHQLELHVTDLHSVEETSQFSLSDILAGLRYVMDYRIKGGKMPNLDYNLCKRLATALLSNASVRKGRLGRKKLTPEAHMSFELFGEFMEEERECVGEFSAGVLRSSLKFHLRIKANEERKMVGIAILSMLTGLYAQFKDWRDLVNEEYWDEVEQVLKGSFTDLTSVVKMPIVDREIHAPQALYFDRDGEKVLKMFNSDIESGLKSENVEHLREVYGDNVIPQPPKPTFFSLLINQLKDFMVIILIIVTVVIGVVDKWPASVVLAIVVIVNVTIGLVQEIKANK
;
A
#
# COMPACT_ATOMS: atom_id res chain seq x y z
N MET A 1 -8.11 -25.97 -36.11
CA MET A 1 -8.36 -24.52 -36.06
C MET A 1 -8.13 -24.08 -34.63
N ASP A 2 -6.89 -23.71 -34.32
CA ASP A 2 -6.53 -23.16 -33.01
C ASP A 2 -7.23 -21.82 -32.82
N LYS A 3 -8.29 -21.80 -32.02
CA LYS A 3 -8.79 -20.54 -31.48
C LYS A 3 -7.75 -20.05 -30.49
N LYS A 4 -6.82 -19.20 -30.97
CA LYS A 4 -6.06 -18.29 -30.10
C LYS A 4 -7.10 -17.43 -29.38
N PHE A 5 -7.44 -17.80 -28.15
CA PHE A 5 -8.11 -16.89 -27.25
C PHE A 5 -7.22 -15.65 -27.12
N PRO A 6 -7.74 -14.43 -27.25
CA PRO A 6 -6.95 -13.24 -26.94
C PRO A 6 -6.50 -13.37 -25.48
N ASP A 7 -5.20 -13.56 -25.30
CA ASP A 7 -4.57 -13.57 -23.98
C ASP A 7 -4.54 -12.12 -23.49
N GLY A 8 -5.33 -11.81 -22.47
CA GLY A 8 -5.67 -10.45 -22.13
C GLY A 8 -6.89 -9.95 -22.92
N ARG A 9 -8.07 -9.89 -22.30
CA ARG A 9 -9.19 -9.06 -22.75
C ARG A 9 -8.80 -7.59 -22.67
N GLU A 10 -8.02 -7.23 -21.65
CA GLU A 10 -7.56 -5.86 -21.42
C GLU A 10 -6.12 -5.67 -21.87
N SER A 11 -5.87 -4.58 -22.59
CA SER A 11 -4.52 -4.19 -23.00
C SER A 11 -3.66 -3.89 -21.77
N ILE A 12 -2.32 -3.94 -21.93
CA ILE A 12 -1.38 -3.54 -20.88
C ILE A 12 -1.66 -2.11 -20.42
N GLU A 13 -2.03 -1.21 -21.35
CA GLU A 13 -2.49 0.15 -21.01
C GLU A 13 -3.72 0.16 -20.11
N HIS A 14 -4.74 -0.62 -20.43
CA HIS A 14 -5.94 -0.65 -19.60
C HIS A 14 -5.63 -1.17 -18.18
N GLN A 15 -4.76 -2.18 -18.05
CA GLN A 15 -4.29 -2.65 -16.75
C GLN A 15 -3.52 -1.56 -15.99
N LEU A 16 -2.66 -0.79 -16.67
CA LEU A 16 -2.01 0.38 -16.09
C LEU A 16 -3.01 1.45 -15.67
N GLU A 17 -4.03 1.75 -16.49
CA GLU A 17 -5.08 2.71 -16.18
C GLU A 17 -5.88 2.33 -14.94
N LEU A 18 -6.22 1.05 -14.79
CA LEU A 18 -6.90 0.53 -13.61
C LEU A 18 -6.02 0.75 -12.36
N HIS A 19 -4.76 0.30 -12.40
CA HIS A 19 -3.85 0.49 -11.26
C HIS A 19 -3.60 1.96 -10.92
N VAL A 20 -3.45 2.83 -11.92
CA VAL A 20 -3.30 4.28 -11.71
C VAL A 20 -4.56 4.88 -11.07
N THR A 21 -5.73 4.41 -11.48
CA THR A 21 -7.00 4.85 -10.87
C THR A 21 -7.11 4.38 -9.43
N ASP A 22 -6.75 3.13 -9.15
CA ASP A 22 -6.78 2.55 -7.80
C ASP A 22 -5.77 3.23 -6.86
N LEU A 23 -4.60 3.67 -7.37
CA LEU A 23 -3.62 4.44 -6.58
C LEU A 23 -4.17 5.78 -6.06
N HIS A 24 -5.19 6.34 -6.73
CA HIS A 24 -5.84 7.58 -6.29
C HIS A 24 -7.03 7.32 -5.34
N SER A 25 -7.62 6.12 -5.35
CA SER A 25 -8.86 5.79 -4.63
C SER A 25 -8.70 4.78 -3.48
N VAL A 26 -7.44 4.46 -3.11
CA VAL A 26 -7.09 3.44 -2.10
C VAL A 26 -7.91 3.54 -0.81
N GLU A 27 -8.15 4.76 -0.30
CA GLU A 27 -8.84 4.96 0.99
C GLU A 27 -10.37 4.91 0.91
N GLU A 28 -10.96 4.94 -0.30
CA GLU A 28 -12.41 5.10 -0.47
C GLU A 28 -13.10 3.89 -1.12
N THR A 29 -12.41 3.08 -1.94
CA THR A 29 -13.12 2.09 -2.79
C THR A 29 -12.38 0.79 -3.13
N SER A 30 -11.08 0.65 -2.79
CA SER A 30 -10.30 -0.49 -3.29
C SER A 30 -10.51 -1.78 -2.48
N GLN A 31 -10.75 -2.90 -3.16
CA GLN A 31 -10.71 -4.25 -2.58
C GLN A 31 -9.29 -4.68 -2.20
N PHE A 32 -8.28 -3.98 -2.71
CA PHE A 32 -6.86 -4.33 -2.60
C PHE A 32 -6.11 -3.33 -1.72
N SER A 33 -5.07 -3.80 -1.03
CA SER A 33 -4.19 -2.92 -0.28
C SER A 33 -3.32 -2.08 -1.22
N LEU A 34 -2.81 -0.93 -0.75
CA LEU A 34 -1.86 -0.11 -1.53
C LEU A 34 -0.62 -0.91 -1.97
N SER A 35 -0.15 -1.83 -1.12
CA SER A 35 0.95 -2.74 -1.46
C SER A 35 0.60 -3.65 -2.64
N ASP A 36 -0.62 -4.18 -2.71
CA ASP A 36 -1.06 -5.04 -3.81
C ASP A 36 -1.13 -4.26 -5.13
N ILE A 37 -1.65 -3.04 -5.07
CA ILE A 37 -1.75 -2.15 -6.25
C ILE A 37 -0.35 -1.81 -6.78
N LEU A 38 0.58 -1.44 -5.90
CA LEU A 38 1.96 -1.12 -6.30
C LEU A 38 2.70 -2.35 -6.85
N ALA A 39 2.49 -3.53 -6.27
CA ALA A 39 3.05 -4.77 -6.78
C ALA A 39 2.50 -5.12 -8.17
N GLY A 40 1.20 -4.94 -8.39
CA GLY A 40 0.56 -5.12 -9.71
C GLY A 40 1.08 -4.14 -10.74
N LEU A 41 1.18 -2.86 -10.38
CA LEU A 41 1.75 -1.83 -11.23
C LEU A 41 3.19 -2.18 -11.65
N ARG A 42 4.04 -2.60 -10.70
CA ARG A 42 5.42 -3.05 -10.99
C ARG A 42 5.44 -4.17 -12.02
N TYR A 43 4.64 -5.22 -11.78
CA TYR A 43 4.56 -6.36 -12.69
C TYR A 43 4.15 -5.92 -14.10
N VAL A 44 3.13 -5.07 -14.21
CA VAL A 44 2.62 -4.61 -15.51
C VAL A 44 3.67 -3.76 -16.22
N MET A 45 4.40 -2.90 -15.50
CA MET A 45 5.51 -2.11 -16.04
C MET A 45 6.66 -3.00 -16.53
N ASP A 46 7.11 -3.98 -15.76
CA ASP A 46 8.17 -4.91 -16.18
C ASP A 46 7.73 -5.73 -17.41
N TYR A 47 6.48 -6.20 -17.41
CA TYR A 47 5.93 -7.00 -18.50
C TYR A 47 5.70 -6.20 -19.78
N ARG A 48 5.40 -4.89 -19.67
CA ARG A 48 5.31 -3.94 -20.79
C ARG A 48 6.58 -3.97 -21.64
N ILE A 49 7.73 -4.05 -20.98
CA ILE A 49 9.06 -3.92 -21.57
C ILE A 49 9.60 -5.28 -21.99
N LYS A 50 9.27 -6.35 -21.25
CA LYS A 50 9.76 -7.70 -21.52
C LYS A 50 9.30 -8.20 -22.90
N GLY A 51 10.22 -8.17 -23.86
CA GLY A 51 10.00 -8.58 -25.25
C GLY A 51 9.44 -7.47 -26.16
N GLY A 52 9.52 -6.20 -25.74
CA GLY A 52 9.15 -5.04 -26.59
C GLY A 52 7.65 -4.94 -26.90
N LYS A 53 6.79 -5.44 -26.00
CA LYS A 53 5.34 -5.51 -26.24
C LYS A 53 4.68 -4.14 -26.35
N MET A 54 5.17 -3.16 -25.58
CA MET A 54 4.65 -1.79 -25.61
C MET A 54 5.71 -0.78 -25.13
N PRO A 55 6.65 -0.37 -25.99
CA PRO A 55 7.82 0.37 -25.54
C PRO A 55 7.52 1.79 -25.05
N ASN A 56 6.42 2.40 -25.48
CA ASN A 56 6.06 3.78 -25.12
C ASN A 56 4.66 3.81 -24.50
N LEU A 57 4.48 4.68 -23.49
CA LEU A 57 3.20 4.92 -22.84
C LEU A 57 2.49 6.15 -23.43
N ASP A 58 1.15 6.13 -23.50
CA ASP A 58 0.39 7.36 -23.79
C ASP A 58 0.80 8.47 -22.81
N TYR A 59 0.96 9.69 -23.32
CA TYR A 59 1.47 10.81 -22.56
C TYR A 59 0.57 11.19 -21.35
N ASN A 60 -0.76 11.11 -21.49
CA ASN A 60 -1.66 11.40 -20.37
C ASN A 60 -1.56 10.31 -19.30
N LEU A 61 -1.46 9.05 -19.72
CA LEU A 61 -1.26 7.93 -18.82
C LEU A 61 0.09 8.03 -18.08
N CYS A 62 1.16 8.41 -18.78
CA CYS A 62 2.49 8.71 -18.22
C CYS A 62 2.40 9.73 -17.09
N LYS A 63 1.74 10.86 -17.35
CA LYS A 63 1.58 11.95 -16.37
C LYS A 63 0.74 11.54 -15.17
N ARG A 64 -0.36 10.81 -15.38
CA ARG A 64 -1.21 10.31 -14.28
C ARG A 64 -0.45 9.31 -13.42
N LEU A 65 0.27 8.38 -14.03
CA LEU A 65 1.10 7.39 -13.34
C LEU A 65 2.19 8.05 -12.50
N ALA A 66 2.98 8.95 -13.09
CA ALA A 66 4.00 9.69 -12.36
C ALA A 66 3.41 10.47 -11.18
N THR A 67 2.27 11.13 -11.39
CA THR A 67 1.55 11.88 -10.35
C THR A 67 1.09 10.98 -9.20
N ALA A 68 0.53 9.82 -9.52
CA ALA A 68 0.05 8.82 -8.56
C ALA A 68 1.21 8.21 -7.74
N LEU A 69 2.35 7.94 -8.38
CA LEU A 69 3.56 7.46 -7.69
C LEU A 69 4.13 8.53 -6.76
N LEU A 70 4.22 9.79 -7.22
CA LEU A 70 4.74 10.90 -6.42
C LEU A 70 3.87 11.19 -5.18
N SER A 71 2.54 11.17 -5.33
CA SER A 71 1.63 11.41 -4.19
C SER A 71 1.83 10.36 -3.09
N ASN A 72 1.93 9.08 -3.47
CA ASN A 72 2.12 7.95 -2.57
C ASN A 72 3.56 7.88 -2.00
N ALA A 73 4.57 8.35 -2.73
CA ALA A 73 5.96 8.37 -2.27
C ALA A 73 6.20 9.28 -1.03
N SER A 74 5.28 10.17 -0.72
CA SER A 74 5.43 11.12 0.38
C SER A 74 4.80 10.67 1.71
N VAL A 75 4.06 9.55 1.70
CA VAL A 75 3.17 9.11 2.78
C VAL A 75 3.97 8.70 4.03
N ARG A 76 3.55 9.20 5.18
CA ARG A 76 4.19 8.96 6.48
C ARG A 76 3.20 8.55 7.55
N LYS A 77 3.52 7.51 8.32
CA LYS A 77 2.74 7.05 9.49
C LYS A 77 3.60 7.06 10.76
N GLY A 78 2.94 7.20 11.92
CA GLY A 78 3.58 7.22 13.24
C GLY A 78 3.05 8.32 14.16
N ARG A 79 3.56 8.34 15.40
CA ARG A 79 3.19 9.36 16.41
C ARG A 79 3.75 10.74 16.03
N LEU A 80 3.10 11.79 16.53
CA LEU A 80 3.51 13.19 16.32
C LEU A 80 5.01 13.36 16.68
N GLY A 81 5.81 13.90 15.75
CA GLY A 81 7.27 14.04 15.90
C GLY A 81 8.12 12.80 15.56
N ARG A 82 7.53 11.61 15.38
CA ARG A 82 8.24 10.37 14.98
C ARG A 82 7.62 9.69 13.76
N LYS A 83 7.03 10.48 12.84
CA LYS A 83 6.47 9.98 11.59
C LYS A 83 7.59 9.45 10.67
N LYS A 84 7.52 8.19 10.26
CA LYS A 84 8.43 7.58 9.27
C LYS A 84 7.68 7.38 7.96
N LEU A 85 8.43 7.30 6.86
CA LEU A 85 7.89 6.87 5.57
C LEU A 85 7.34 5.45 5.70
N THR A 86 6.19 5.20 5.08
CA THR A 86 5.59 3.85 5.08
C THR A 86 6.33 2.94 4.10
N PRO A 87 6.25 1.60 4.24
CA PRO A 87 6.79 0.66 3.26
C PRO A 87 6.28 0.95 1.84
N GLU A 88 5.00 1.31 1.70
CA GLU A 88 4.39 1.64 0.41
C GLU A 88 4.96 2.92 -0.18
N ALA A 89 5.25 3.92 0.66
CA ALA A 89 5.95 5.13 0.20
C ALA A 89 7.36 4.81 -0.33
N HIS A 90 8.05 3.79 0.21
CA HIS A 90 9.32 3.30 -0.38
C HIS A 90 9.09 2.62 -1.72
N MET A 91 8.08 1.76 -1.84
CA MET A 91 7.75 1.08 -3.10
C MET A 91 7.37 2.08 -4.20
N SER A 92 6.53 3.08 -3.92
CA SER A 92 6.16 4.11 -4.91
C SER A 92 7.36 4.95 -5.36
N PHE A 93 8.30 5.23 -4.45
CA PHE A 93 9.52 5.97 -4.77
C PHE A 93 10.45 5.18 -5.69
N GLU A 94 10.61 3.88 -5.42
CA GLU A 94 11.40 2.97 -6.27
C GLU A 94 10.76 2.82 -7.66
N LEU A 95 9.46 2.56 -7.71
CA LEU A 95 8.70 2.48 -8.97
C LEU A 95 8.78 3.76 -9.79
N PHE A 96 8.78 4.93 -9.14
CA PHE A 96 8.99 6.19 -9.83
C PHE A 96 10.38 6.28 -10.48
N GLY A 97 11.41 5.77 -9.81
CA GLY A 97 12.76 5.71 -10.37
C GLY A 97 12.86 4.78 -11.58
N GLU A 98 12.29 3.58 -11.47
CA GLU A 98 12.20 2.60 -12.58
C GLU A 98 11.44 3.22 -13.77
N PHE A 99 10.27 3.79 -13.50
CA PHE A 99 9.46 4.48 -14.49
C PHE A 99 10.22 5.62 -15.19
N MET A 100 10.93 6.46 -14.43
CA MET A 100 11.70 7.59 -14.97
C MET A 100 12.86 7.14 -15.86
N GLU A 101 13.47 5.98 -15.61
CA GLU A 101 14.53 5.44 -16.46
C GLU A 101 14.02 5.22 -17.90
N GLU A 102 12.76 4.81 -18.01
CA GLU A 102 12.05 4.46 -19.23
C GLU A 102 11.37 5.66 -19.91
N GLU A 103 10.52 6.38 -19.16
CA GLU A 103 9.58 7.39 -19.68
C GLU A 103 10.03 8.81 -19.28
N ARG A 104 11.08 9.29 -19.94
CA ARG A 104 11.80 10.50 -19.53
C ARG A 104 11.02 11.79 -19.78
N GLU A 105 10.21 11.85 -20.83
CA GLU A 105 9.59 13.10 -21.28
C GLU A 105 8.60 13.65 -20.24
N CYS A 106 7.68 12.82 -19.73
CA CYS A 106 6.62 13.31 -18.83
C CYS A 106 7.13 13.69 -17.43
N VAL A 107 8.25 13.09 -16.97
CA VAL A 107 8.87 13.44 -15.69
C VAL A 107 9.53 14.83 -15.73
N GLY A 108 9.95 15.28 -16.92
CA GLY A 108 10.54 16.60 -17.13
C GLY A 108 9.55 17.77 -16.98
N GLU A 109 8.26 17.53 -16.73
CA GLU A 109 7.29 18.61 -16.55
C GLU A 109 7.00 18.97 -15.09
N PHE A 110 7.41 18.12 -14.16
CA PHE A 110 7.18 18.38 -12.75
C PHE A 110 8.04 19.54 -12.27
N SER A 111 7.52 20.37 -11.37
CA SER A 111 8.34 21.41 -10.75
C SER A 111 9.26 20.79 -9.69
N ALA A 112 10.42 21.41 -9.45
CA ALA A 112 11.34 21.00 -8.39
C ALA A 112 10.65 20.97 -7.02
N GLY A 113 9.70 21.88 -6.77
CA GLY A 113 8.90 21.90 -5.54
C GLY A 113 8.02 20.65 -5.35
N VAL A 114 7.40 20.16 -6.44
CA VAL A 114 6.60 18.91 -6.41
C VAL A 114 7.51 17.72 -6.13
N LEU A 115 8.64 17.61 -6.84
CA LEU A 115 9.59 16.52 -6.62
C LEU A 115 10.18 16.55 -5.20
N ARG A 116 10.59 17.72 -4.70
CA ARG A 116 11.13 17.90 -3.34
C ARG A 116 10.14 17.48 -2.27
N SER A 117 8.88 17.93 -2.39
CA SER A 117 7.83 17.62 -1.40
C SER A 117 7.42 16.14 -1.42
N SER A 118 7.45 15.51 -2.60
CA SER A 118 7.01 14.14 -2.84
C SER A 118 8.08 13.10 -2.49
N LEU A 119 9.29 13.27 -3.03
CA LEU A 119 10.37 12.28 -2.97
C LEU A 119 11.07 12.22 -1.59
N LYS A 120 11.15 13.37 -0.91
CA LYS A 120 11.73 13.51 0.43
C LYS A 120 13.10 12.82 0.58
N PHE A 121 14.04 13.10 -0.32
CA PHE A 121 15.37 12.46 -0.39
C PHE A 121 16.11 12.41 0.96
N HIS A 122 16.05 13.48 1.76
CA HIS A 122 16.64 13.53 3.10
C HIS A 122 16.20 12.37 4.02
N LEU A 123 14.94 11.91 3.92
CA LEU A 123 14.46 10.76 4.71
C LEU A 123 14.90 9.42 4.12
N ARG A 124 15.16 9.36 2.81
CA ARG A 124 15.60 8.14 2.11
C ARG A 124 17.07 7.85 2.36
N ILE A 125 17.88 8.91 2.35
CA ILE A 125 19.31 8.85 2.56
C ILE A 125 19.66 8.45 4.01
N LYS A 126 18.84 8.85 4.99
CA LYS A 126 18.97 8.46 6.41
C LYS A 126 18.46 7.06 6.74
N ALA A 127 17.94 6.33 5.75
CA ALA A 127 17.38 5.00 5.97
C ALA A 127 18.50 3.93 5.98
N ASN A 128 18.19 2.70 5.56
CA ASN A 128 19.19 1.65 5.40
C ASN A 128 20.06 1.88 4.14
N GLU A 129 21.16 1.15 4.04
CA GLU A 129 22.12 1.27 2.92
C GLU A 129 21.45 1.08 1.54
N GLU A 130 20.55 0.10 1.41
CA GLU A 130 19.80 -0.15 0.18
C GLU A 130 18.96 1.07 -0.26
N ARG A 131 18.15 1.62 0.64
CA ARG A 131 17.30 2.79 0.34
C ARG A 131 18.11 4.05 0.09
N LYS A 132 19.26 4.19 0.76
CA LYS A 132 20.21 5.27 0.51
C LYS A 132 20.74 5.17 -0.92
N MET A 133 21.12 3.98 -1.38
CA MET A 133 21.58 3.75 -2.75
C MET A 133 20.52 4.10 -3.81
N VAL A 134 19.27 3.64 -3.62
CA VAL A 134 18.15 4.01 -4.51
C VAL A 134 17.93 5.53 -4.50
N GLY A 135 17.97 6.14 -3.31
CA GLY A 135 17.79 7.59 -3.15
C GLY A 135 18.84 8.40 -3.93
N ILE A 136 20.10 7.98 -3.86
CA ILE A 136 21.19 8.61 -4.61
C ILE A 136 21.01 8.38 -6.12
N ALA A 137 20.67 7.17 -6.56
CA ALA A 137 20.47 6.86 -7.98
C ALA A 137 19.40 7.74 -8.62
N ILE A 138 18.22 7.84 -8.00
CA ILE A 138 17.13 8.68 -8.51
C ILE A 138 17.52 10.17 -8.50
N LEU A 139 18.25 10.62 -7.47
CA LEU A 139 18.73 12.01 -7.43
C LEU A 139 19.72 12.30 -8.56
N SER A 140 20.70 11.41 -8.79
CA SER A 140 21.66 11.51 -9.90
C SER A 140 20.98 11.48 -11.26
N MET A 141 19.97 10.62 -11.44
CA MET A 141 19.20 10.57 -12.67
C MET A 141 18.45 11.87 -12.91
N LEU A 142 17.77 12.43 -11.90
CA LEU A 142 17.08 13.70 -12.04
C LEU A 142 18.03 14.83 -12.43
N THR A 143 19.19 14.92 -11.78
CA THR A 143 20.19 15.97 -12.05
C THR A 143 20.91 15.78 -13.39
N GLY A 144 21.06 14.53 -13.84
CA GLY A 144 21.76 14.18 -15.07
C GLY A 144 20.86 14.19 -16.32
N LEU A 145 19.58 13.84 -16.18
CA LEU A 145 18.63 13.75 -17.30
C LEU A 145 17.92 15.08 -17.57
N TYR A 146 17.72 15.93 -16.56
CA TYR A 146 16.93 17.16 -16.69
C TYR A 146 17.75 18.40 -16.34
N ALA A 147 17.96 19.27 -17.35
CA ALA A 147 18.75 20.49 -17.19
C ALA A 147 18.19 21.43 -16.09
N GLN A 148 16.87 21.45 -15.91
CA GLN A 148 16.21 22.26 -14.89
C GLN A 148 16.37 21.75 -13.45
N PHE A 149 16.84 20.51 -13.26
CA PHE A 149 17.13 19.93 -11.95
C PHE A 149 18.64 19.76 -11.72
N LYS A 150 19.46 20.45 -12.52
CA LYS A 150 20.93 20.34 -12.47
C LYS A 150 21.49 20.65 -11.07
N ASP A 151 20.87 21.58 -10.35
CA ASP A 151 21.18 21.80 -8.94
C ASP A 151 20.29 20.90 -8.06
N TRP A 152 20.89 19.87 -7.46
CA TRP A 152 20.19 18.96 -6.56
C TRP A 152 19.59 19.66 -5.34
N ARG A 153 20.10 20.86 -4.98
CA ARG A 153 19.58 21.65 -3.86
C ARG A 153 18.14 22.09 -4.06
N ASP A 154 17.69 22.22 -5.30
CA ASP A 154 16.28 22.53 -5.61
C ASP A 154 15.33 21.35 -5.28
N LEU A 155 15.87 20.12 -5.21
CA LEU A 155 15.14 18.88 -4.94
C LEU A 155 15.15 18.50 -3.45
N VAL A 156 15.85 19.24 -2.59
CA VAL A 156 16.03 18.95 -1.16
C VAL A 156 15.72 20.21 -0.34
N ASN A 157 15.12 20.06 0.84
CA ASN A 157 14.93 21.22 1.72
C ASN A 157 16.29 21.70 2.24
N GLU A 158 16.43 23.03 2.36
CA GLU A 158 17.66 23.72 2.79
C GLU A 158 18.22 23.18 4.11
N GLU A 159 17.34 22.86 5.06
CA GLU A 159 17.71 22.29 6.37
C GLU A 159 18.48 20.95 6.31
N TYR A 160 18.49 20.25 5.16
CA TYR A 160 19.19 18.97 4.99
C TYR A 160 20.32 19.03 3.96
N TRP A 161 20.70 20.20 3.46
CA TRP A 161 21.75 20.30 2.43
C TRP A 161 23.09 19.72 2.90
N ASP A 162 23.55 20.06 4.10
CA ASP A 162 24.83 19.59 4.62
C ASP A 162 24.89 18.05 4.72
N GLU A 163 23.80 17.45 5.19
CA GLU A 163 23.70 16.00 5.36
C GLU A 163 23.71 15.27 4.03
N VAL A 164 22.95 15.77 3.05
CA VAL A 164 22.91 15.20 1.69
C VAL A 164 24.26 15.39 1.01
N GLU A 165 24.88 16.56 1.14
CA GLU A 165 26.20 16.84 0.57
C GLU A 165 27.28 15.91 1.16
N GLN A 166 27.22 15.61 2.46
CA GLN A 166 28.13 14.64 3.09
C GLN A 166 27.97 13.25 2.49
N VAL A 167 26.74 12.80 2.25
CA VAL A 167 26.47 11.48 1.66
C VAL A 167 26.92 11.42 0.21
N LEU A 168 26.69 12.48 -0.58
CA LEU A 168 27.12 12.59 -1.97
C LEU A 168 28.65 12.62 -2.10
N LYS A 169 29.36 13.28 -1.18
CA LYS A 169 30.83 13.25 -1.14
C LYS A 169 31.39 11.86 -0.82
N GLY A 170 30.69 11.10 0.01
CA GLY A 170 31.07 9.74 0.42
C GLY A 170 30.61 8.62 -0.51
N SER A 171 29.64 8.89 -1.39
CA SER A 171 28.96 7.88 -2.22
C SER A 171 28.86 8.38 -3.65
N PHE A 172 29.51 7.68 -4.59
CA PHE A 172 29.47 7.96 -6.04
C PHE A 172 29.77 9.44 -6.40
N THR A 173 31.05 9.74 -6.56
CA THR A 173 31.63 11.08 -6.79
C THR A 173 31.24 11.77 -8.11
N ASP A 174 30.31 11.21 -8.88
CA ASP A 174 29.89 11.83 -10.15
C ASP A 174 28.38 11.74 -10.39
N LEU A 175 27.64 12.69 -9.81
CA LEU A 175 26.21 12.95 -10.07
C LEU A 175 25.93 13.31 -11.55
N THR A 176 26.96 13.57 -12.36
CA THR A 176 26.80 13.85 -13.80
C THR A 176 26.80 12.57 -14.64
N SER A 177 27.22 11.45 -14.07
CA SER A 177 27.03 10.13 -14.69
C SER A 177 25.60 9.64 -14.45
N VAL A 178 24.86 9.31 -15.52
CA VAL A 178 23.51 8.74 -15.39
C VAL A 178 23.65 7.34 -14.80
N VAL A 179 23.40 7.23 -13.50
CA VAL A 179 23.33 5.96 -12.78
C VAL A 179 21.99 5.31 -13.11
N LYS A 180 21.98 4.07 -13.58
CA LYS A 180 20.75 3.29 -13.75
C LYS A 180 20.16 2.91 -12.40
N MET A 181 18.88 2.61 -12.35
CA MET A 181 18.30 2.05 -11.13
C MET A 181 19.09 0.79 -10.71
N PRO A 182 19.44 0.65 -9.42
CA PRO A 182 20.09 -0.55 -8.95
C PRO A 182 19.16 -1.73 -9.24
N ILE A 183 19.70 -2.80 -9.85
CA ILE A 183 18.96 -4.06 -10.00
C ILE A 183 18.79 -4.61 -8.59
N VAL A 184 17.63 -4.34 -8.00
CA VAL A 184 17.26 -5.02 -6.78
C VAL A 184 16.60 -6.31 -7.21
N ASP A 185 17.33 -7.43 -7.07
CA ASP A 185 16.78 -8.77 -7.30
C ASP A 185 15.64 -8.97 -6.30
N ARG A 186 14.42 -8.73 -6.77
CA ARG A 186 13.20 -8.75 -5.98
C ARG A 186 12.27 -9.69 -6.70
N GLU A 187 11.74 -10.67 -5.99
CA GLU A 187 10.76 -11.58 -6.56
C GLU A 187 9.54 -10.79 -7.01
N ILE A 188 9.32 -10.79 -8.32
CA ILE A 188 8.17 -10.20 -8.95
C ILE A 188 7.07 -11.25 -8.87
N HIS A 189 6.10 -11.02 -8.00
CA HIS A 189 4.95 -11.90 -7.89
C HIS A 189 3.91 -11.54 -8.93
N ALA A 190 3.32 -12.59 -9.51
CA ALA A 190 2.22 -12.47 -10.43
C ALA A 190 1.04 -11.75 -9.75
N PRO A 191 0.52 -10.64 -10.30
CA PRO A 191 -0.59 -9.93 -9.70
C PRO A 191 -1.92 -10.64 -9.94
N GLN A 192 -2.74 -10.71 -8.88
CA GLN A 192 -4.02 -11.44 -8.87
C GLN A 192 -4.98 -10.98 -9.97
N ALA A 193 -4.97 -9.68 -10.27
CA ALA A 193 -5.80 -9.08 -11.31
C ALA A 193 -5.54 -9.66 -12.72
N LEU A 194 -4.43 -10.37 -12.95
CA LEU A 194 -4.09 -10.90 -14.26
C LEU A 194 -4.42 -12.39 -14.42
N TYR A 195 -4.73 -13.12 -13.35
CA TYR A 195 -4.81 -14.59 -13.44
C TYR A 195 -5.95 -15.06 -14.34
N PHE A 196 -7.12 -14.44 -14.24
CA PHE A 196 -8.33 -14.85 -14.95
C PHE A 196 -8.29 -14.52 -16.46
N ASP A 197 -7.34 -13.68 -16.85
CA ASP A 197 -7.22 -13.13 -18.20
C ASP A 197 -5.93 -13.59 -18.89
N ARG A 198 -5.36 -14.69 -18.41
CA ARG A 198 -4.14 -15.29 -18.96
C ARG A 198 -4.36 -16.75 -19.32
N ASP A 199 -3.69 -17.18 -20.38
CA ASP A 199 -3.63 -18.61 -20.73
C ASP A 199 -2.93 -19.43 -19.62
N GLY A 200 -3.28 -20.72 -19.54
CA GLY A 200 -2.77 -21.61 -18.49
C GLY A 200 -1.24 -21.73 -18.49
N GLU A 201 -0.59 -21.70 -19.66
CA GLU A 201 0.88 -21.75 -19.75
C GLU A 201 1.54 -20.50 -19.16
N LYS A 202 0.96 -19.32 -19.35
CA LYS A 202 1.44 -18.07 -18.77
C LYS A 202 1.20 -18.03 -17.29
N VAL A 203 0.04 -18.49 -16.80
CA VAL A 203 -0.22 -18.61 -15.37
C VAL A 203 0.82 -19.55 -14.72
N LEU A 204 1.13 -20.70 -15.34
CA LEU A 204 2.18 -21.59 -14.85
C LEU A 204 3.56 -20.91 -14.79
N LYS A 205 3.94 -20.17 -15.84
CA LYS A 205 5.19 -19.39 -15.86
C LYS A 205 5.21 -18.26 -14.81
N MET A 206 4.07 -17.61 -14.58
CA MET A 206 3.89 -16.55 -13.60
C MET A 206 4.16 -17.02 -12.17
N PHE A 207 3.83 -18.28 -11.87
CA PHE A 207 4.09 -18.90 -10.57
C PHE A 207 5.35 -19.78 -10.55
N ASN A 208 6.11 -19.83 -11.64
CA ASN A 208 7.24 -20.74 -11.82
C ASN A 208 6.88 -22.18 -11.43
N SER A 209 5.70 -22.62 -11.86
CA SER A 209 5.09 -23.91 -11.58
C SER A 209 5.01 -24.74 -12.86
N ASP A 210 5.04 -26.04 -12.70
CA ASP A 210 4.89 -27.01 -13.78
C ASP A 210 3.54 -27.73 -13.71
N ILE A 211 3.00 -28.10 -14.86
CA ILE A 211 1.66 -28.70 -14.94
C ILE A 211 1.61 -30.13 -14.38
N GLU A 212 2.70 -30.88 -14.49
CA GLU A 212 2.79 -32.28 -14.06
C GLU A 212 3.31 -32.39 -12.61
N SER A 213 4.32 -31.60 -12.28
CA SER A 213 5.04 -31.66 -11.00
C SER A 213 4.61 -30.60 -9.99
N GLY A 214 3.82 -29.61 -10.40
CA GLY A 214 3.30 -28.56 -9.52
C GLY A 214 4.36 -27.54 -9.11
N LEU A 215 4.25 -27.00 -7.88
CA LEU A 215 5.21 -26.08 -7.30
C LEU A 215 6.35 -26.84 -6.63
N LYS A 216 7.58 -26.35 -6.80
CA LYS A 216 8.73 -26.86 -6.05
C LYS A 216 8.60 -26.49 -4.57
N SER A 217 9.00 -27.40 -3.68
CA SER A 217 8.90 -27.20 -2.22
C SER A 217 9.65 -25.94 -1.73
N GLU A 218 10.77 -25.60 -2.37
CA GLU A 218 11.52 -24.36 -2.10
C GLU A 218 10.69 -23.09 -2.34
N ASN A 219 9.82 -23.10 -3.38
CA ASN A 219 8.95 -21.97 -3.69
C ASN A 219 7.77 -21.90 -2.70
N VAL A 220 7.36 -23.01 -2.08
CA VAL A 220 6.17 -23.03 -1.21
C VAL A 220 6.38 -22.20 0.05
N GLU A 221 7.52 -22.33 0.72
CA GLU A 221 7.82 -21.52 1.91
C GLU A 221 7.89 -20.04 1.54
N HIS A 222 8.57 -19.71 0.45
CA HIS A 222 8.67 -18.34 -0.02
C HIS A 222 7.29 -17.74 -0.37
N LEU A 223 6.45 -18.47 -1.09
CA LEU A 223 5.09 -18.02 -1.43
C LEU A 223 4.21 -17.85 -0.17
N ARG A 224 4.42 -18.64 0.89
CA ARG A 224 3.71 -18.46 2.17
C ARG A 224 4.13 -17.20 2.91
N GLU A 225 5.40 -16.79 2.82
CA GLU A 225 5.85 -15.51 3.39
C GLU A 225 5.15 -14.32 2.72
N VAL A 226 4.83 -14.46 1.43
CA VAL A 226 4.22 -13.40 0.61
C VAL A 226 2.69 -13.39 0.73
N TYR A 227 2.04 -14.53 0.48
CA TYR A 227 0.58 -14.62 0.42
C TYR A 227 -0.07 -14.97 1.77
N GLY A 228 0.73 -15.36 2.75
CA GLY A 228 0.25 -15.90 4.01
C GLY A 228 -0.34 -17.30 3.86
N ASP A 229 -0.85 -17.82 4.97
CA ASP A 229 -1.56 -19.09 4.98
C ASP A 229 -2.92 -18.96 4.30
N ASN A 230 -3.32 -20.00 3.56
CA ASN A 230 -4.68 -20.10 3.00
C ASN A 230 -5.69 -20.45 4.11
N VAL A 231 -5.88 -19.52 5.05
CA VAL A 231 -6.76 -19.64 6.20
C VAL A 231 -7.55 -18.33 6.31
N ILE A 232 -8.87 -18.46 6.44
CA ILE A 232 -9.73 -17.30 6.68
C ILE A 232 -9.42 -16.75 8.07
N PRO A 233 -9.00 -15.47 8.21
CA PRO A 233 -8.69 -14.90 9.50
C PRO A 233 -9.93 -14.92 10.39
N GLN A 234 -9.81 -15.46 11.60
CA GLN A 234 -10.92 -15.43 12.54
C GLN A 234 -11.10 -14.01 13.08
N PRO A 235 -12.33 -13.48 13.11
CA PRO A 235 -12.58 -12.19 13.71
C PRO A 235 -12.18 -12.21 15.19
N PRO A 236 -11.74 -11.07 15.76
CA PRO A 236 -11.38 -10.99 17.16
C PRO A 236 -12.58 -11.37 18.03
N LYS A 237 -12.42 -12.37 18.89
CA LYS A 237 -13.47 -12.79 19.81
C LYS A 237 -13.71 -11.67 20.82
N PRO A 238 -14.94 -11.13 20.93
CA PRO A 238 -15.22 -10.11 21.92
C PRO A 238 -15.03 -10.68 23.32
N THR A 239 -14.40 -9.90 24.20
CA THR A 239 -14.21 -10.30 25.59
C THR A 239 -15.51 -10.18 26.37
N PHE A 240 -15.67 -10.96 27.44
CA PHE A 240 -16.85 -10.88 28.32
C PHE A 240 -17.15 -9.44 28.78
N PHE A 241 -16.10 -8.67 29.12
CA PHE A 241 -16.25 -7.29 29.55
C PHE A 241 -16.67 -6.35 28.41
N SER A 242 -16.18 -6.58 27.19
CA SER A 242 -16.63 -5.82 26.01
C SER A 242 -18.11 -6.06 25.72
N LEU A 243 -18.56 -7.31 25.80
CA LEU A 243 -19.96 -7.66 25.60
C LEU A 243 -20.86 -7.04 26.67
N LEU A 244 -20.45 -7.08 27.94
CA LEU A 244 -21.20 -6.46 29.04
C LEU A 244 -21.34 -4.94 28.86
N ILE A 245 -20.26 -4.26 28.47
CA ILE A 245 -20.30 -2.81 28.19
C ILE A 245 -21.25 -2.51 27.03
N ASN A 246 -21.27 -3.35 25.98
CA ASN A 246 -22.17 -3.15 24.85
C ASN A 246 -23.65 -3.25 25.28
N GLN A 247 -23.99 -4.23 26.14
CA GLN A 247 -25.34 -4.35 26.70
C GLN A 247 -25.74 -3.14 27.57
N LEU A 248 -24.81 -2.58 28.34
CA LEU A 248 -25.07 -1.37 29.14
C LEU A 248 -25.18 -0.09 28.31
N LYS A 249 -24.60 -0.07 27.10
CA LYS A 249 -24.69 1.04 26.15
C LYS A 249 -25.94 0.97 25.26
N ASP A 250 -26.70 -0.10 25.35
CA ASP A 250 -27.94 -0.23 24.60
C ASP A 250 -28.93 0.87 24.99
N PHE A 251 -29.51 1.53 23.99
CA PHE A 251 -30.39 2.68 24.20
C PHE A 251 -31.59 2.34 25.09
N MET A 252 -32.17 1.15 24.95
CA MET A 252 -33.29 0.70 25.79
C MET A 252 -32.84 0.44 27.23
N VAL A 253 -31.66 -0.15 27.42
CA VAL A 253 -31.08 -0.38 28.76
C VAL A 253 -30.77 0.93 29.46
N ILE A 254 -30.20 1.91 28.76
CA ILE A 254 -29.92 3.25 29.30
C ILE A 254 -31.20 3.93 29.79
N ILE A 255 -32.29 3.88 29.00
CA ILE A 255 -33.58 4.44 29.41
C ILE A 255 -34.07 3.78 30.70
N LEU A 256 -34.01 2.44 30.79
CA LEU A 256 -34.44 1.72 31.99
C LEU A 256 -33.59 2.08 33.21
N ILE A 257 -32.29 2.26 33.05
CA ILE A 257 -31.39 2.72 34.13
C ILE A 257 -31.79 4.12 34.59
N ILE A 258 -32.02 5.06 33.67
CA ILE A 258 -32.46 6.43 34.01
C ILE A 258 -33.77 6.41 34.78
N VAL A 259 -34.77 5.65 34.30
CA VAL A 259 -36.07 5.51 34.98
C VAL A 259 -35.89 4.90 36.38
N THR A 260 -35.05 3.87 36.51
CA THR A 260 -34.73 3.22 37.80
C THR A 260 -34.17 4.23 38.81
N VAL A 261 -33.23 5.07 38.38
CA VAL A 261 -32.62 6.12 39.20
C VAL A 261 -33.64 7.18 39.58
N VAL A 262 -34.43 7.68 38.63
CA VAL A 262 -35.46 8.71 38.89
C VAL A 262 -36.49 8.21 39.92
N ILE A 263 -36.96 6.97 39.81
CA ILE A 263 -37.90 6.38 40.78
C ILE A 263 -37.26 6.27 42.17
N GLY A 264 -35.98 5.91 42.26
CA GLY A 264 -35.24 5.83 43.52
C GLY A 264 -35.11 7.19 44.20
N VAL A 265 -34.82 8.25 43.43
CA VAL A 265 -34.73 9.63 43.94
C VAL A 265 -36.06 10.15 44.46
N VAL A 266 -37.18 9.66 43.91
CA VAL A 266 -38.55 10.01 44.36
C VAL A 266 -38.99 9.17 45.59
N ASP A 267 -38.05 8.52 46.29
CA ASP A 267 -38.26 7.67 47.47
C ASP A 267 -39.23 6.49 47.26
N LYS A 268 -39.43 6.08 46.00
CA LYS A 268 -40.22 4.88 45.64
C LYS A 268 -39.34 3.64 45.59
N TRP A 269 -38.70 3.33 46.70
CA TRP A 269 -37.75 2.23 46.84
C TRP A 269 -38.26 0.88 46.33
N PRO A 270 -39.49 0.42 46.67
CA PRO A 270 -39.98 -0.87 46.19
C PRO A 270 -40.06 -0.96 44.66
N ALA A 271 -40.49 0.12 44.00
CA ALA A 271 -40.61 0.17 42.55
C ALA A 271 -39.24 0.25 41.85
N SER A 272 -38.31 1.04 42.40
CA SER A 272 -36.94 1.16 41.88
C SER A 272 -36.20 -0.18 41.95
N VAL A 273 -36.33 -0.92 43.06
CA VAL A 273 -35.71 -2.24 43.23
C VAL A 273 -36.23 -3.25 42.21
N VAL A 274 -37.56 -3.30 41.98
CA VAL A 274 -38.14 -4.19 40.96
C VAL A 274 -37.58 -3.87 39.57
N LEU A 275 -37.48 -2.59 39.22
CA LEU A 275 -36.97 -2.18 37.91
C LEU A 275 -35.46 -2.47 37.75
N ALA A 276 -34.67 -2.29 38.82
CA ALA A 276 -33.26 -2.67 38.84
C ALA A 276 -33.07 -4.17 38.56
N ILE A 277 -33.90 -5.03 39.14
CA ILE A 277 -33.88 -6.48 38.87
C ILE A 277 -34.18 -6.76 37.40
N VAL A 278 -35.18 -6.09 36.81
CA VAL A 278 -35.52 -6.25 35.38
C VAL A 278 -34.34 -5.89 34.48
N VAL A 279 -33.64 -4.78 34.77
CA VAL A 279 -32.44 -4.37 34.02
C VAL A 279 -31.35 -5.44 34.11
N ILE A 280 -31.06 -5.94 35.32
CA ILE A 280 -30.04 -6.97 35.53
C ILE A 280 -30.37 -8.24 34.75
N VAL A 281 -31.63 -8.69 34.79
CA VAL A 281 -32.09 -9.86 34.04
C VAL A 281 -31.95 -9.63 32.54
N ASN A 282 -32.37 -8.47 32.03
CA ASN A 282 -32.30 -8.15 30.61
C ASN A 282 -30.87 -8.14 30.08
N VAL A 283 -29.95 -7.47 30.79
CA VAL A 283 -28.51 -7.44 30.47
C VAL A 283 -27.90 -8.85 30.50
N THR A 284 -28.28 -9.66 31.49
CA THR A 284 -27.76 -11.04 31.63
C THR A 284 -28.22 -11.94 30.47
N ILE A 285 -29.50 -11.86 30.09
CA ILE A 285 -30.05 -12.62 28.97
C ILE A 285 -29.38 -12.20 27.66
N GLY A 286 -29.27 -10.89 27.41
CA GLY A 286 -28.61 -10.33 26.22
C GLY A 286 -27.15 -10.80 26.13
N LEU A 287 -26.41 -10.73 27.23
CA LEU A 287 -25.02 -11.19 27.29
C LEU A 287 -24.87 -12.68 26.98
N VAL A 288 -25.75 -13.54 27.53
CA VAL A 288 -25.71 -14.99 27.26
C VAL A 288 -26.04 -15.29 25.79
N GLN A 289 -26.98 -14.56 25.19
CA GLN A 289 -27.31 -14.70 23.77
C GLN A 289 -26.14 -14.28 22.88
N GLU A 290 -25.50 -13.16 23.19
CA GLU A 290 -24.37 -12.62 22.42
C GLU A 290 -23.13 -13.53 22.51
N ILE A 291 -22.88 -14.16 23.67
CA ILE A 291 -21.82 -15.18 23.82
C ILE A 291 -22.11 -16.42 22.98
N LYS A 292 -23.38 -16.84 22.87
CA LYS A 292 -23.77 -18.00 22.07
C LYS A 292 -23.69 -17.72 20.57
N ALA A 293 -24.02 -16.51 20.14
CA ALA A 293 -24.00 -16.11 18.73
C ALA A 293 -22.57 -15.91 18.18
N ASN A 294 -21.60 -15.58 19.05
CA ASN A 294 -20.19 -15.38 18.69
C ASN A 294 -19.35 -16.68 18.72
N LYS A 295 -19.98 -17.86 18.81
CA LYS A 295 -19.33 -19.17 18.65
C LYS A 295 -19.44 -19.63 17.21
#